data_AF-A0A8H7FL70-F1
#
_entry.id   AF-A0A8H7FL70-F1
#
_cell.length_a   1.000
_cell.length_b   1.000
_cell.length_c   1.000
_cell.angle_alpha   90.00
_cell.angle_beta   90.00
_cell.angle_gamma   90.00
#
_symmetry.space_group_name_H-M   'P 1'
#
loop_
_entity.id
_entity.type
_entity.pdbx_description
1 polymer ?
#
loop_
_entity_poly.entity_id
_entity_poly.type
_entity_poly.pdbx_seq_one_letter_code
_entity_poly.pdbx_strand_id
1 'polypeptide(L)'
;MNRERITTDPNTLLAPDYMLQEWEAARSDVIAENPGMDHAAAATALGVFWRVANAEQKRRWAEQQAADQQEEQEREARRREAEDREAEDRELLRESAEEEERKKYKIKFIEIPDKPLTADYVIQTISESARATLRKGDLVELYFCTPQGIQAALANPTRALDGANITQDEDGNLVLASKANTRAAKGLIEDDDLTMEQFCLATTTFLVQAALAGWPERRIDMFRNFWVVL
;
A
#
# COMPACT_ATOMS: atom_id res chain seq x y z
N MET A 1 29.14 -2.31 -49.00
CA MET A 1 28.69 -3.25 -50.04
C MET A 1 27.42 -3.90 -49.56
N ASN A 2 26.30 -3.60 -50.20
CA ASN A 2 24.99 -4.14 -49.84
C ASN A 2 24.98 -5.64 -50.24
N ARG A 3 25.29 -6.54 -49.30
CA ARG A 3 25.17 -7.98 -49.55
C ARG A 3 23.68 -8.28 -49.59
N GLU A 4 23.19 -8.78 -50.73
CA GLU A 4 21.80 -9.17 -50.88
C GLU A 4 21.40 -10.13 -49.76
N ARG A 5 20.37 -9.75 -49.00
CA ARG A 5 19.84 -10.52 -47.88
C ARG A 5 19.19 -11.78 -48.45
N ILE A 6 19.56 -12.95 -47.94
CA ILE A 6 18.88 -14.18 -48.32
C ILE A 6 17.49 -14.13 -47.69
N THR A 7 16.44 -14.34 -48.49
CA THR A 7 15.03 -14.25 -48.07
C THR A 7 14.35 -15.61 -47.91
N THR A 8 14.93 -16.67 -48.47
CA THR A 8 14.43 -18.05 -48.39
C THR A 8 15.44 -18.91 -47.65
N ASP A 9 14.99 -19.73 -46.70
CA ASP A 9 15.88 -20.60 -45.93
C ASP A 9 16.50 -21.69 -46.83
N PRO A 10 17.83 -21.68 -47.05
CA PRO A 10 18.49 -22.71 -47.87
C PRO A 10 18.48 -24.09 -47.20
N ASN A 11 18.14 -24.20 -45.92
CA ASN A 11 17.99 -25.48 -45.23
C ASN A 11 16.74 -26.26 -45.64
N THR A 12 15.72 -25.58 -46.18
CA THR A 12 14.48 -26.24 -46.62
C THR A 12 14.54 -26.70 -48.08
N LEU A 13 15.59 -26.32 -48.81
CA LEU A 13 15.74 -26.68 -50.22
C LEU A 13 16.30 -28.11 -50.36
N LEU A 14 15.63 -28.92 -51.18
CA LEU A 14 16.07 -30.25 -51.58
C LEU A 14 16.82 -30.18 -52.92
N ALA A 15 17.81 -31.07 -53.10
CA ALA A 15 18.51 -31.18 -54.37
C ALA A 15 17.53 -31.65 -55.46
N PRO A 16 17.47 -30.98 -56.62
CA PRO A 16 16.70 -31.47 -57.75
C PRO A 16 17.16 -32.87 -58.18
N ASP A 17 16.21 -33.70 -58.63
CA ASP A 17 16.57 -34.96 -59.26
C ASP A 17 17.04 -34.71 -60.69
N TYR A 18 18.36 -34.55 -60.83
CA TYR A 18 19.01 -34.29 -62.11
C TYR A 18 18.96 -35.48 -63.08
N MET A 19 18.34 -36.61 -62.74
CA MET A 19 18.07 -37.71 -63.69
C MET A 19 16.76 -37.52 -64.47
N LEU A 20 15.87 -36.63 -64.01
CA LEU A 20 14.60 -36.34 -64.70
C LEU A 20 14.84 -35.74 -66.10
N GLN A 21 13.88 -35.97 -67.00
CA GLN A 21 13.98 -35.53 -68.40
C GLN A 21 14.13 -34.01 -68.55
N GLU A 22 13.52 -33.23 -67.65
CA GLU A 22 13.61 -31.76 -67.63
C GLU A 22 15.05 -31.22 -67.52
N TRP A 23 15.97 -32.02 -66.96
CA TRP A 23 17.40 -31.67 -66.80
C TRP A 23 18.28 -32.23 -67.93
N GLU A 24 17.72 -32.88 -68.94
CA GLU A 24 18.47 -33.51 -70.04
C GLU A 24 19.36 -32.52 -70.79
N ALA A 25 18.86 -31.31 -71.06
CA ALA A 25 19.63 -30.25 -71.69
C ALA A 25 20.87 -29.87 -70.85
N ALA A 26 20.69 -29.61 -69.55
CA ALA A 26 21.78 -29.30 -68.63
C ALA A 26 22.80 -30.44 -68.51
N ARG A 27 22.35 -31.71 -68.53
CA ARG A 27 23.27 -32.86 -68.57
C ARG A 27 24.06 -32.92 -69.88
N SER A 28 23.42 -32.59 -71.00
CA SER A 28 24.03 -32.64 -72.33
C SER A 28 25.12 -31.57 -72.49
N ASP A 29 24.91 -30.39 -71.93
CA ASP A 29 25.92 -29.33 -71.86
C ASP A 29 27.17 -29.78 -71.09
N VAL A 30 26.98 -30.42 -69.93
CA VAL A 30 28.09 -30.97 -69.11
C VAL A 30 28.87 -32.06 -69.87
N ILE A 31 28.19 -32.92 -70.63
CA ILE A 31 28.81 -33.97 -71.45
C ILE A 31 29.57 -33.36 -72.63
N ALA A 32 29.03 -32.31 -73.26
CA ALA A 32 29.70 -31.63 -74.37
C ALA A 32 31.03 -31.00 -73.94
N GLU A 33 31.10 -30.46 -72.71
CA GLU A 33 32.34 -29.95 -72.12
C GLU A 33 33.30 -31.04 -71.62
N ASN A 34 32.80 -32.26 -71.39
CA ASN A 34 33.58 -33.39 -70.86
C ASN A 34 33.35 -34.67 -71.70
N PRO A 35 33.98 -34.78 -72.89
CA PRO A 35 33.80 -35.92 -73.77
C PRO A 35 34.20 -37.23 -73.08
N GLY A 36 33.24 -38.14 -72.90
CA GLY A 36 33.42 -39.43 -72.22
C GLY A 36 32.56 -39.64 -70.96
N MET A 37 31.82 -38.62 -70.52
CA MET A 37 30.79 -38.78 -69.48
C MET A 37 29.47 -39.29 -70.06
N ASP A 38 28.78 -40.14 -69.31
CA ASP A 38 27.38 -40.49 -69.56
C ASP A 38 26.44 -39.55 -68.79
N HIS A 39 25.13 -39.65 -69.04
CA HIS A 39 24.13 -38.82 -68.37
C HIS A 39 24.09 -39.05 -66.85
N ALA A 40 24.41 -40.24 -66.35
CA ALA A 40 24.41 -40.51 -64.91
C ALA A 40 25.58 -39.79 -64.20
N ALA A 41 26.76 -39.79 -64.82
CA ALA A 41 27.92 -39.03 -64.37
C ALA A 41 27.65 -37.51 -64.41
N ALA A 42 27.02 -37.02 -65.49
CA ALA A 42 26.65 -35.61 -65.61
C ALA A 42 25.62 -35.17 -64.54
N ALA A 43 24.59 -35.99 -64.27
CA ALA A 43 23.62 -35.73 -63.20
C ALA A 43 24.29 -35.66 -61.81
N THR A 44 25.26 -36.56 -61.57
CA THR A 44 26.05 -36.59 -60.34
C THR A 44 26.88 -35.31 -60.18
N ALA A 45 27.52 -34.84 -61.25
CA ALA A 45 28.28 -33.60 -61.26
C ALA A 45 27.40 -32.38 -60.95
N LEU A 46 26.22 -32.26 -61.57
CA LEU A 46 25.23 -31.22 -61.26
C LEU A 46 24.80 -31.27 -59.77
N GLY A 47 24.60 -32.46 -59.23
CA GLY A 47 24.32 -32.65 -57.80
C GLY A 47 25.46 -32.19 -56.88
N VAL A 48 26.73 -32.35 -57.30
CA VAL A 48 27.89 -31.81 -56.57
C VAL A 48 27.88 -30.28 -56.60
N PHE A 49 27.68 -29.68 -57.77
CA PHE A 49 27.63 -28.21 -57.91
C PHE A 49 26.51 -27.61 -57.05
N TRP A 50 25.31 -28.20 -57.08
CA TRP A 50 24.20 -27.76 -56.24
C TRP A 50 24.54 -27.85 -54.75
N ARG A 51 25.17 -28.95 -54.31
CA ARG A 51 25.58 -29.11 -52.90
C ARG A 51 26.58 -28.03 -52.46
N VAL A 52 27.56 -27.70 -53.30
CA VAL A 52 28.54 -26.64 -53.00
C VAL A 52 27.86 -25.28 -52.93
N ALA A 53 27.00 -24.96 -53.90
CA ALA A 53 26.26 -23.70 -53.91
C ALA A 53 25.31 -23.56 -52.70
N ASN A 54 24.57 -24.63 -52.37
CA ASN A 54 23.67 -24.65 -51.23
C ASN A 54 24.44 -24.55 -49.90
N ALA A 55 25.60 -25.19 -49.77
CA ALA A 55 26.44 -25.07 -48.58
C ALA A 55 26.90 -23.62 -48.34
N GLU A 56 27.29 -22.91 -49.40
CA GLU A 56 27.66 -21.49 -49.31
C GLU A 56 26.45 -20.60 -48.96
N GLN A 57 25.26 -20.88 -49.50
CA GLN A 57 24.03 -20.18 -49.11
C GLN A 57 23.68 -20.42 -47.64
N LYS A 58 23.79 -21.65 -47.15
CA LYS A 58 23.59 -21.99 -45.73
C LYS A 58 24.56 -21.25 -44.81
N ARG A 59 25.84 -21.15 -45.20
CA ARG A 59 26.83 -20.38 -44.44
C ARG A 59 26.44 -18.91 -44.33
N ARG A 60 26.07 -18.28 -45.46
CA ARG A 60 25.64 -16.88 -45.49
C ARG A 60 24.35 -16.65 -44.69
N TRP A 61 23.40 -17.58 -44.76
CA TRP A 61 22.18 -17.53 -43.97
C TRP A 61 22.47 -17.60 -42.47
N ALA A 62 23.36 -18.51 -42.05
CA ALA A 62 23.78 -18.62 -40.66
C ALA A 62 24.46 -17.33 -40.16
N GLU A 63 25.34 -16.73 -40.98
CA GLU A 63 25.98 -15.44 -40.67
C GLU A 63 24.95 -14.31 -40.53
N GLN A 64 23.96 -14.27 -41.42
CA GLN A 64 22.88 -13.29 -41.35
C GLN A 64 22.04 -13.46 -40.08
N GLN A 65 21.64 -14.69 -39.76
CA GLN A 65 20.87 -15.00 -38.55
C GLN A 65 21.64 -14.65 -37.28
N ALA A 66 22.95 -14.95 -37.22
CA ALA A 66 23.79 -14.58 -36.10
C ALA A 66 23.90 -13.06 -35.93
N ALA A 67 24.05 -12.32 -37.04
CA ALA A 67 24.10 -10.85 -37.01
C ALA A 67 22.76 -10.24 -36.58
N ASP A 68 21.63 -10.74 -37.10
CA ASP A 68 20.29 -10.29 -36.71
C ASP A 68 20.04 -10.56 -35.21
N GLN A 69 20.43 -11.74 -34.70
CA GLN A 69 20.31 -12.08 -33.28
C GLN A 69 21.16 -11.18 -32.39
N GLN A 70 22.39 -10.88 -32.81
CA GLN A 70 23.27 -9.98 -32.05
C GLN A 70 22.70 -8.56 -32.02
N GLU A 71 22.19 -8.05 -33.15
CA GLU A 71 21.58 -6.72 -33.20
C GLU A 71 20.34 -6.64 -32.28
N GLU A 72 19.50 -7.67 -32.26
CA GLU A 72 18.34 -7.72 -31.38
C GLU A 72 18.76 -7.75 -29.91
N GLN A 73 19.75 -8.58 -29.55
CA GLN A 73 20.29 -8.62 -28.18
C GLN A 73 20.87 -7.28 -27.73
N GLU A 74 21.59 -6.57 -28.60
CA GLU A 74 22.11 -5.24 -28.31
C GLU A 74 20.98 -4.20 -28.15
N ARG A 75 19.91 -4.30 -28.95
CA ARG A 75 18.73 -3.43 -28.81
C ARG A 75 18.00 -3.69 -27.49
N GLU A 76 17.81 -4.96 -27.12
CA GLU A 76 17.19 -5.31 -25.85
C GLU A 76 18.04 -4.87 -24.65
N ALA A 77 19.37 -5.06 -24.72
CA ALA A 77 20.28 -4.62 -23.67
C ALA A 77 20.22 -3.10 -23.49
N ARG A 78 20.27 -2.32 -24.59
CA ARG A 78 20.11 -0.87 -24.53
C ARG A 78 18.75 -0.44 -23.96
N ARG A 79 17.67 -1.16 -24.28
CA ARG A 79 16.34 -0.88 -23.75
C ARG A 79 16.30 -1.08 -22.23
N ARG A 80 16.82 -2.21 -21.74
CA ARG A 80 16.90 -2.51 -20.30
C ARG A 80 17.76 -1.48 -19.55
N GLU A 81 18.93 -1.15 -20.08
CA GLU A 81 19.81 -0.14 -19.46
C GLU A 81 19.17 1.26 -19.41
N ALA A 82 18.33 1.60 -20.38
CA ALA A 82 17.56 2.84 -20.35
C ALA A 82 16.43 2.79 -19.30
N GLU A 83 15.69 1.68 -19.24
CA GLU A 83 14.62 1.46 -18.25
C GLU A 83 15.16 1.49 -16.81
N ASP A 84 16.32 0.87 -16.57
CA ASP A 84 16.98 0.84 -15.26
C ASP A 84 17.43 2.25 -14.85
N ARG A 85 18.07 3.00 -15.76
CA ARG A 85 18.46 4.39 -15.49
C ARG A 85 17.26 5.30 -15.21
N GLU A 86 16.18 5.16 -15.96
CA GLU A 86 14.95 5.91 -15.69
C GLU A 86 14.33 5.52 -14.33
N ALA A 87 14.45 4.27 -13.91
CA ALA A 87 13.98 3.84 -12.60
C ALA A 87 14.82 4.45 -11.46
N GLU A 88 16.14 4.42 -11.59
CA GLU A 88 17.08 5.05 -10.64
C GLU A 88 16.83 6.56 -10.54
N ASP A 89 16.69 7.26 -11.67
CA ASP A 89 16.42 8.71 -11.67
C ASP A 89 15.07 9.03 -11.00
N ARG A 90 14.03 8.20 -11.22
CA ARG A 90 12.73 8.37 -10.55
C ARG A 90 12.82 8.14 -9.05
N GLU A 91 13.59 7.16 -8.61
CA GLU A 91 13.80 6.88 -7.18
C GLU A 91 14.54 8.03 -6.51
N LEU A 92 15.63 8.50 -7.12
CA LEU A 92 16.40 9.63 -6.62
C LEU A 92 15.56 10.92 -6.54
N LEU A 93 14.67 11.15 -7.52
CA LEU A 93 13.75 12.28 -7.50
C LEU A 93 12.70 12.14 -6.37
N ARG A 94 12.20 10.93 -6.11
CA ARG A 94 11.27 10.66 -5.01
C ARG A 94 11.93 10.89 -3.66
N GLU A 95 13.11 10.31 -3.44
CA GLU A 95 13.86 10.50 -2.21
C GLU A 95 14.16 11.99 -1.97
N SER A 96 14.63 12.70 -2.99
CA SER A 96 14.88 14.13 -2.90
C SER A 96 13.61 14.93 -2.55
N ALA A 97 12.47 14.58 -3.14
CA ALA A 97 11.19 15.22 -2.82
C ALA A 97 10.76 14.93 -1.36
N GLU A 98 10.95 13.71 -0.87
CA GLU A 98 10.67 13.33 0.53
C GLU A 98 11.58 14.08 1.51
N GLU A 99 12.86 14.24 1.17
CA GLU A 99 13.79 15.02 1.99
C GLU A 99 13.39 16.50 2.05
N GLU A 100 13.00 17.09 0.92
CA GLU A 100 12.52 18.47 0.87
C GLU A 100 11.20 18.66 1.63
N GLU A 101 10.26 17.71 1.52
CA GLU A 101 9.05 17.64 2.35
C GLU A 101 9.41 17.60 3.84
N ARG A 102 10.34 16.73 4.24
CA ARG A 102 10.80 16.58 5.63
C ARG A 102 11.44 17.85 6.17
N LYS A 103 12.24 18.54 5.35
CA LYS A 103 12.84 19.84 5.70
C LYS A 103 11.78 20.92 5.86
N LYS A 104 10.78 20.97 4.97
CA LYS A 104 9.72 21.98 4.95
C LYS A 104 8.71 21.79 6.10
N TYR A 105 8.32 20.55 6.37
CA TYR A 105 7.26 20.22 7.33
C TYR A 105 7.77 19.41 8.52
N LYS A 106 8.81 19.91 9.20
CA LYS A 106 9.46 19.21 10.33
C LYS A 106 8.48 18.63 11.35
N ILE A 107 7.40 19.37 11.68
CA ILE A 107 6.36 18.94 12.64
C ILE A 107 5.62 17.68 12.19
N LYS A 108 5.31 17.55 10.89
CA LYS A 108 4.59 16.40 10.32
C LYS A 108 5.38 15.09 10.49
N PHE A 109 6.71 15.18 10.57
CA PHE A 109 7.62 14.04 10.62
C PHE A 109 8.31 13.90 11.99
N ILE A 110 7.80 14.57 13.04
CA ILE A 110 8.29 14.33 14.41
C ILE A 110 7.87 12.90 14.80
N GLU A 111 8.85 12.08 15.16
CA GLU A 111 8.59 10.77 15.77
C GLU A 111 7.84 10.99 17.10
N ILE A 112 6.59 10.53 17.16
CA ILE A 112 5.81 10.53 18.39
C ILE A 112 6.35 9.38 19.25
N PRO A 113 6.95 9.66 20.43
CA PRO A 113 7.48 8.61 21.27
C PRO A 113 6.36 7.68 21.72
N ASP A 114 6.54 6.37 21.55
CA ASP A 114 5.68 5.35 22.15
C ASP A 114 6.03 5.21 23.64
N LYS A 115 5.78 6.28 24.39
CA LYS A 115 5.90 6.32 25.84
C LYS A 115 4.51 6.42 26.43
N PRO A 116 4.16 5.60 27.45
CA PRO A 116 2.93 5.82 28.17
C PRO A 116 2.92 7.25 28.66
N LEU A 117 1.83 7.98 28.38
CA LEU A 117 1.61 9.32 28.90
C LEU A 117 1.89 9.29 30.40
N THR A 118 2.97 9.93 30.83
CA THR A 118 3.22 10.14 32.25
C THR A 118 2.03 10.91 32.79
N ALA A 119 1.46 10.47 33.91
CA ALA A 119 0.23 10.99 34.51
C ALA A 119 0.23 12.51 34.80
N ASP A 120 1.36 13.18 34.59
CA ASP A 120 1.58 14.62 34.73
C ASP A 120 1.16 15.45 33.50
N TYR A 121 0.81 14.82 32.37
CA TYR A 121 0.05 15.55 31.34
C TYR A 121 -1.31 15.84 31.94
N VAL A 122 -1.65 17.12 32.06
CA VAL A 122 -2.90 17.65 32.64
C VAL A 122 -4.10 17.09 31.86
N ILE A 123 -4.47 15.85 32.14
CA ILE A 123 -5.85 15.39 32.06
C ILE A 123 -6.56 16.41 32.93
N GLN A 124 -7.52 17.17 32.38
CA GLN A 124 -8.26 18.14 33.17
C GLN A 124 -8.84 17.42 34.39
N THR A 125 -8.17 17.58 35.53
CA THR A 125 -8.50 16.81 36.72
C THR A 125 -9.72 17.48 37.31
N ILE A 126 -10.83 16.76 37.31
CA ILE A 126 -12.03 17.17 38.03
C ILE A 126 -11.67 17.43 39.50
N SER A 127 -12.48 18.22 40.20
CA SER A 127 -12.22 18.56 41.60
C SER A 127 -12.02 17.32 42.49
N GLU A 128 -11.24 17.44 43.57
CA GLU A 128 -11.00 16.31 44.48
C GLU A 128 -12.29 15.73 45.05
N SER A 129 -13.32 16.56 45.23
CA SER A 129 -14.65 16.11 45.61
C SER A 129 -15.31 15.20 44.57
N ALA A 130 -15.29 15.60 43.29
CA ALA A 130 -15.81 14.78 42.21
C ALA A 130 -15.00 13.48 42.07
N ARG A 131 -13.67 13.54 42.22
CA ARG A 131 -12.81 12.35 42.27
C ARG A 131 -13.18 11.43 43.43
N ALA A 132 -13.45 11.97 44.61
CA ALA A 132 -13.84 11.19 45.78
C ALA A 132 -15.20 10.49 45.55
N THR A 133 -16.15 11.15 44.88
CA THR A 133 -17.43 10.56 44.46
C THR A 133 -17.21 9.41 43.47
N LEU A 134 -16.38 9.61 42.43
CA LEU A 134 -16.02 8.52 41.51
C LEU A 134 -15.32 7.37 42.22
N ARG A 135 -14.38 7.62 43.14
CA ARG A 135 -13.71 6.54 43.90
C ARG A 135 -14.67 5.70 44.74
N LYS A 136 -15.80 6.26 45.18
CA LYS A 136 -16.87 5.50 45.86
C LYS A 136 -17.70 4.65 44.89
N GLY A 137 -17.59 4.91 43.60
CA GLY A 137 -18.42 4.30 42.57
C GLY A 137 -19.73 5.04 42.34
N ASP A 138 -19.84 6.30 42.77
CA ASP A 138 -21.05 7.11 42.58
C ASP A 138 -20.94 7.94 41.30
N LEU A 139 -22.08 8.32 40.71
CA LEU A 139 -22.10 9.18 39.54
C LEU A 139 -21.81 10.63 39.95
N VAL A 140 -20.98 11.30 39.16
CA VAL A 140 -20.73 12.73 39.19
C VAL A 140 -21.52 13.38 38.06
N GLU A 141 -22.18 14.49 38.33
CA GLU A 141 -22.87 15.28 37.29
C GLU A 141 -21.89 15.70 36.18
N LEU A 142 -22.30 15.56 34.94
CA LEU A 142 -21.46 15.80 33.76
C LEU A 142 -20.97 17.24 33.70
N TYR A 143 -21.72 18.22 34.22
CA TYR A 143 -21.26 19.60 34.31
C TYR A 143 -19.87 19.71 34.97
N PHE A 144 -19.58 18.97 36.04
CA PHE A 144 -18.27 19.00 36.72
C PHE A 144 -17.14 18.35 35.92
N CYS A 145 -17.47 17.67 34.82
CA CYS A 145 -16.53 17.13 33.85
C CYS A 145 -16.34 18.05 32.64
N THR A 146 -17.06 19.18 32.56
CA THR A 146 -16.83 20.22 31.54
C THR A 146 -15.65 21.12 31.94
N PRO A 147 -14.94 21.76 30.98
CA PRO A 147 -13.89 22.72 31.31
C PRO A 147 -14.36 23.83 32.27
N GLN A 148 -15.59 24.31 32.08
CA GLN A 148 -16.19 25.36 32.91
C GLN A 148 -16.49 24.85 34.33
N GLY A 149 -17.08 23.67 34.45
CA GLY A 149 -17.39 23.07 35.76
C GLY A 149 -16.14 22.68 36.54
N ILE A 150 -15.10 22.20 35.87
CA ILE A 150 -13.78 21.94 36.48
C ILE A 150 -13.20 23.22 37.05
N GLN A 151 -13.15 24.30 36.27
CA GLN A 151 -12.65 25.59 36.73
C GLN A 151 -13.49 26.15 37.90
N ALA A 152 -14.82 26.07 37.81
CA ALA A 152 -15.73 26.53 38.85
C ALA A 152 -15.58 25.75 40.16
N ALA A 153 -15.34 24.43 40.08
CA ALA A 153 -15.16 23.57 41.25
C ALA A 153 -13.77 23.71 41.87
N LEU A 154 -12.72 23.94 41.07
CA LEU A 154 -11.37 24.26 41.56
C LEU A 154 -11.34 25.62 42.27
N ALA A 155 -12.09 26.60 41.78
CA ALA A 155 -12.19 27.92 42.40
C ALA A 155 -12.97 27.93 43.73
N ASN A 156 -13.83 26.92 43.97
CA ASN A 156 -14.65 26.86 45.18
C ASN A 156 -14.90 25.39 45.62
N PRO A 157 -13.96 24.76 46.35
CA PRO A 157 -13.98 23.32 46.62
C PRO A 157 -15.11 22.87 47.56
N THR A 158 -15.74 23.78 48.30
CA THR A 158 -16.92 23.52 49.15
C THR A 158 -18.24 23.41 48.37
N ARG A 159 -18.25 23.62 47.05
CA ARG A 159 -19.42 23.39 46.17
C ARG A 159 -19.66 21.92 45.82
N ALA A 160 -18.96 21.01 46.50
CA ALA A 160 -18.86 19.59 46.21
C ALA A 160 -20.16 18.80 46.46
N LEU A 161 -20.83 18.46 45.35
CA LEU A 161 -21.59 17.21 45.05
C LEU A 161 -21.92 16.28 46.22
N ASP A 162 -23.23 16.05 46.45
CA ASP A 162 -23.70 14.82 47.07
C ASP A 162 -23.92 13.80 45.94
N GLY A 163 -23.26 12.64 46.00
CA GLY A 163 -23.20 11.70 44.88
C GLY A 163 -24.58 11.16 44.46
N ALA A 164 -24.77 10.96 43.16
CA ALA A 164 -25.94 10.26 42.62
C ALA A 164 -25.67 8.76 42.58
N ASN A 165 -26.65 7.97 43.05
CA ASN A 165 -26.57 6.52 43.05
C ASN A 165 -27.35 5.94 41.87
N ILE A 166 -26.84 4.87 41.29
CA ILE A 166 -27.61 4.06 40.35
C ILE A 166 -28.30 2.97 41.18
N THR A 167 -29.62 2.99 41.21
CA THR A 167 -30.46 2.02 41.92
C THR A 167 -31.34 1.26 40.93
N GLN A 168 -31.78 0.05 41.28
CA GLN A 168 -32.82 -0.63 40.51
C GLN A 168 -34.20 -0.26 41.03
N ASP A 169 -35.14 0.05 40.13
CA ASP A 169 -36.56 0.15 40.49
C ASP A 169 -37.19 -1.25 40.72
N GLU A 170 -38.46 -1.28 41.13
CA GLU A 170 -39.19 -2.53 41.39
C GLU A 170 -39.31 -3.43 40.15
N ASP A 171 -39.12 -2.87 38.95
CA ASP A 171 -39.16 -3.56 37.65
C ASP A 171 -37.76 -3.97 37.15
N GLY A 172 -36.69 -3.67 37.89
CA GLY A 172 -35.30 -4.03 37.57
C GLY A 172 -34.59 -3.09 36.59
N ASN A 173 -35.19 -1.95 36.24
CA ASN A 173 -34.55 -0.93 35.42
C ASN A 173 -33.53 -0.15 36.24
N LEU A 174 -32.43 0.26 35.60
CA LEU A 174 -31.45 1.14 36.22
C LEU A 174 -32.00 2.57 36.26
N VAL A 175 -32.27 3.08 37.46
CA VAL A 175 -32.70 4.44 37.71
C VAL A 175 -31.58 5.21 38.38
N LEU A 176 -31.27 6.39 37.84
CA LEU A 176 -30.33 7.32 38.46
C LEU A 176 -31.05 8.09 39.58
N ALA A 177 -30.87 7.66 40.82
CA ALA A 177 -31.39 8.34 41.99
C ALA A 177 -30.40 9.43 42.42
N SER A 178 -30.63 10.66 41.97
CA SER A 178 -29.91 11.83 42.48
C SER A 178 -30.31 12.08 43.94
N LYS A 179 -29.33 12.24 44.83
CA LYS A 179 -29.56 12.78 46.19
C LYS A 179 -29.73 14.31 46.11
N ALA A 180 -30.60 14.79 45.24
CA ALA A 180 -30.90 16.21 45.13
C ALA A 180 -31.83 16.62 46.27
N ASN A 181 -31.26 16.85 47.46
CA ASN A 181 -31.93 17.69 48.44
C ASN A 181 -30.94 18.53 49.26
N THR A 182 -30.04 19.24 48.58
CA THR A 182 -29.46 20.45 49.18
C THR A 182 -29.02 21.45 48.11
N ARG A 183 -29.84 22.50 47.97
CA ARG A 183 -29.54 23.82 47.40
C ARG A 183 -28.74 23.79 46.10
N ALA A 184 -29.46 23.99 44.99
CA ALA A 184 -28.93 24.59 43.77
C ALA A 184 -27.84 25.62 44.13
N ALA A 185 -26.58 25.25 43.93
CA ALA A 185 -25.50 26.21 43.95
C ALA A 185 -25.86 27.19 42.83
N LYS A 186 -26.16 28.45 43.17
CA LYS A 186 -26.48 29.51 42.20
C LYS A 186 -25.48 29.42 41.03
N GLY A 187 -25.96 29.01 39.85
CA GLY A 187 -25.16 28.89 38.62
C GLY A 187 -24.66 27.48 38.23
N LEU A 188 -25.16 26.39 38.84
CA LEU A 188 -24.97 25.03 38.34
C LEU A 188 -25.87 24.80 37.11
N ILE A 189 -25.28 24.36 36.00
CA ILE A 189 -26.03 23.94 34.80
C ILE A 189 -26.37 22.46 35.00
N GLU A 190 -27.65 22.11 34.90
CA GLU A 190 -28.09 20.72 34.98
C GLU A 190 -27.61 19.95 33.73
N ASP A 191 -27.45 18.63 33.84
CA ASP A 191 -26.93 17.82 32.73
C ASP A 191 -27.82 17.93 31.47
N ASP A 192 -29.13 18.16 31.64
CA ASP A 192 -30.11 18.37 30.56
C ASP A 192 -29.94 19.71 29.83
N ASP A 193 -29.30 20.70 30.47
CA ASP A 193 -29.05 22.04 29.92
C ASP A 193 -27.67 22.17 29.28
N LEU A 194 -26.88 21.08 29.24
CA LEU A 194 -25.58 21.07 28.58
C LEU A 194 -25.73 21.16 27.06
N THR A 195 -24.90 21.98 26.42
CA THR A 195 -24.80 21.94 24.95
C THR A 195 -24.21 20.60 24.50
N MET A 196 -24.50 20.18 23.26
CA MET A 196 -23.93 18.95 22.70
C MET A 196 -22.40 18.92 22.77
N GLU A 197 -21.74 20.07 22.55
CA GLU A 197 -20.29 20.18 22.70
C GLU A 197 -19.84 19.93 24.14
N GLN A 198 -20.53 20.54 25.12
CA GLN A 198 -20.23 20.34 26.54
C GLN A 198 -20.47 18.89 26.96
N PHE A 199 -21.55 18.27 26.48
CA PHE A 199 -21.87 16.87 26.72
C PHE A 199 -20.78 15.93 26.17
N CYS A 200 -20.34 16.12 24.92
CA CYS A 200 -19.26 15.32 24.31
C CYS A 200 -17.93 15.44 25.08
N LEU A 201 -17.58 16.64 25.52
CA LEU A 201 -16.38 16.87 26.33
C LEU A 201 -16.51 16.27 27.74
N ALA A 202 -17.67 16.45 28.37
CA ALA A 202 -17.93 15.97 29.72
C ALA A 202 -17.95 14.44 29.81
N THR A 203 -18.62 13.76 28.89
CA THR A 203 -18.69 12.29 28.85
C THR A 203 -17.31 11.68 28.64
N THR A 204 -16.52 12.23 27.72
CA THR A 204 -15.12 11.81 27.50
C THR A 204 -14.29 11.98 28.77
N THR A 205 -14.38 13.15 29.40
CA THR A 205 -13.65 13.45 30.64
C THR A 205 -14.10 12.55 31.79
N PHE A 206 -15.40 12.30 31.92
CA PHE A 206 -15.96 11.38 32.91
C PHE A 206 -15.40 9.97 32.75
N LEU A 207 -15.39 9.40 31.54
CA LEU A 207 -14.91 8.03 31.31
C LEU A 207 -13.44 7.89 31.69
N VAL A 208 -12.61 8.87 31.33
CA VAL A 208 -11.19 8.90 31.70
C VAL A 208 -11.03 8.98 33.23
N GLN A 209 -11.77 9.86 33.90
CA GLN A 209 -11.67 10.01 35.36
C GLN A 209 -12.23 8.79 36.12
N ALA A 210 -13.28 8.14 35.61
CA ALA A 210 -13.81 6.89 36.15
C ALA A 210 -12.78 5.75 36.03
N ALA A 211 -12.08 5.64 34.90
CA ALA A 211 -10.98 4.70 34.71
C ALA A 211 -9.85 4.96 35.72
N LEU A 212 -9.44 6.23 35.88
CA LEU A 212 -8.43 6.63 36.85
C LEU A 212 -8.87 6.42 38.31
N ALA A 213 -10.18 6.45 38.58
CA ALA A 213 -10.76 6.13 39.89
C ALA A 213 -10.84 4.62 40.17
N GLY A 214 -10.42 3.77 39.21
CA GLY A 214 -10.39 2.32 39.36
C GLY A 214 -11.70 1.62 39.05
N TRP A 215 -12.60 2.24 38.27
CA TRP A 215 -13.83 1.57 37.86
C TRP A 215 -13.52 0.34 37.00
N PRO A 216 -14.25 -0.79 37.19
CA PRO A 216 -14.11 -1.95 36.33
C PRO A 216 -14.41 -1.59 34.87
N GLU A 217 -13.63 -2.14 33.93
CA GLU A 217 -13.76 -1.87 32.49
C GLU A 217 -15.19 -2.11 31.98
N ARG A 218 -15.84 -3.20 32.42
CA ARG A 218 -17.25 -3.50 32.11
C ARG A 218 -18.21 -2.35 32.46
N ARG A 219 -17.94 -1.62 33.56
CA ARG A 219 -18.76 -0.49 33.98
C ARG A 219 -18.52 0.73 33.08
N ILE A 220 -17.27 0.96 32.69
CA ILE A 220 -16.89 2.03 31.77
C ILE A 220 -17.51 1.78 30.38
N ASP A 221 -17.48 0.55 29.90
CA ASP A 221 -18.07 0.15 28.63
C ASP A 221 -19.59 0.33 28.61
N MET A 222 -20.27 0.05 29.72
CA MET A 222 -21.71 0.32 29.86
C MET A 222 -22.02 1.81 29.60
N PHE A 223 -21.27 2.73 30.22
CA PHE A 223 -21.47 4.17 30.03
C PHE A 223 -21.07 4.63 28.63
N ARG A 224 -19.98 4.09 28.07
CA ARG A 224 -19.57 4.35 26.69
C ARG A 224 -20.69 4.00 25.72
N ASN A 225 -21.29 2.82 25.88
CA ASN A 225 -22.38 2.37 25.02
C ASN A 225 -23.66 3.18 25.21
N PHE A 226 -23.96 3.57 26.45
CA PHE A 226 -25.13 4.41 26.75
C PHE A 226 -25.04 5.78 26.05
N TRP A 227 -23.89 6.47 26.14
CA TRP A 227 -23.73 7.82 25.59
C TRP A 227 -23.47 7.88 24.08
N VAL A 228 -23.05 6.79 23.44
CA VAL A 228 -22.91 6.74 21.97
C VAL A 228 -24.28 6.64 21.26
N VAL A 229 -25.33 6.26 21.97
CA VAL A 229 -26.68 6.05 21.42
C VAL A 229 -27.60 7.28 21.66
N LEU A 230 -27.17 8.23 22.49
CA LEU A 230 -27.84 9.51 22.77
C LEU A 230 -27.44 10.58 21.75
#